data_AF-A0A6I9XM79-F1
#
_entry.id   AF-A0A6I9XM79-F1
#
_cell.length_a   1.000
_cell.length_b   1.000
_cell.length_c   1.000
_cell.angle_alpha   90.00
_cell.angle_beta   90.00
_cell.angle_gamma   90.00
#
_symmetry.space_group_name_H-M   'P 1'
#
loop_
_entity.id
_entity.type
_entity.pdbx_description
1 polymer ?
#
loop_
_entity_poly.entity_id
_entity_poly.type
_entity_poly.pdbx_seq_one_letter_code
_entity_poly.pdbx_strand_id
1 'polypeptide(L)'
;MSKISERMKLINQYYDNLEYRINKKEALEKINTLIKDIKLEHVNPPQRYQQVASIIEKNIYLFKACEDVDTVTSIINYLYDASIKMTFDSQLFIHGDIRILYGMDIICEEPMTPLFLKTVFNEFDLKCGYDYIRQLKFNYIITMVLLQDSDLYAVISYLKIKPSSLSKISRIFVHETIKKKFLWLIKKHLHFTRHMNLPISVFQKTHDLETLFRYEVLNIVSIWSEDIIAAKDLAGFLNRDIVFINSLLEFCSGVKFVYKFSYDNDMHLKIYNISPEDYTYTVHQSLIKCALYSYNLFYDGTWQIPIKGKYWEKQSETEVIIYANATKHDVEKCMISAMKAFIVWSTWSMASRIEALYRLASILECHGKYLLAEIVLHCIKVPDISQNELFCDYDERLEVSNMYKPEGVAWIEAAAESNLFNYLARFLIKGNCVIVISDECLSTIAPYCNMFVTAKIPPGVINLLSFKNAKDTYGHINLHMQQIYNSMKYIILPLQ
;
A
#
# COMPACT_ATOMS: atom_id res chain seq x y z
N MET A 1 2.10 -0.13 49.68
CA MET A 1 3.38 -0.01 48.94
C MET A 1 4.16 -1.33 48.82
N SER A 2 3.99 -2.34 49.69
CA SER A 2 4.79 -3.60 49.60
C SER A 2 4.40 -4.54 48.44
N LYS A 3 3.11 -4.71 48.13
CA LYS A 3 2.65 -5.61 47.05
C LYS A 3 3.08 -5.19 45.63
N ILE A 4 3.17 -3.90 45.35
CA ILE A 4 3.61 -3.38 44.04
C ILE A 4 5.12 -3.59 43.86
N SER A 5 5.90 -3.44 44.93
CA SER A 5 7.34 -3.70 44.93
C SER A 5 7.67 -5.19 44.75
N GLU A 6 6.87 -6.09 45.33
CA GLU A 6 7.03 -7.53 45.12
C GLU A 6 6.66 -7.94 43.70
N ARG A 7 5.58 -7.38 43.14
CA ARG A 7 5.16 -7.64 41.77
C ARG A 7 6.19 -7.13 40.75
N MET A 8 6.77 -5.94 40.97
CA MET A 8 7.90 -5.43 40.17
C MET A 8 9.16 -6.28 40.32
N LYS A 9 9.44 -6.82 41.51
CA LYS A 9 10.56 -7.75 41.72
C LYS A 9 10.34 -9.09 41.01
N LEU A 10 9.12 -9.62 41.01
CA LEU A 10 8.74 -10.84 40.28
C LEU A 10 8.81 -10.63 38.76
N ILE A 11 8.35 -9.47 38.27
CA ILE A 11 8.47 -9.11 36.85
C ILE A 11 9.94 -8.93 36.46
N ASN A 12 10.72 -8.19 37.25
CA ASN A 12 12.16 -8.06 37.01
C ASN A 12 12.88 -9.40 37.13
N GLN A 13 12.55 -10.28 38.08
CA GLN A 13 13.08 -11.64 38.10
C GLN A 13 12.66 -12.46 36.88
N TYR A 14 11.46 -12.26 36.34
CA TYR A 14 11.02 -12.95 35.13
C TYR A 14 11.81 -12.48 33.90
N TYR A 15 12.11 -11.17 33.80
CA TYR A 15 12.92 -10.59 32.72
C TYR A 15 14.43 -10.78 32.91
N ASP A 16 14.94 -10.78 34.14
CA ASP A 16 16.34 -11.06 34.48
C ASP A 16 16.64 -12.55 34.33
N ASN A 17 15.68 -13.45 34.62
CA ASN A 17 15.81 -14.90 34.34
C ASN A 17 15.56 -15.25 32.86
N LEU A 18 15.08 -14.31 32.04
CA LEU A 18 15.10 -14.39 30.59
C LEU A 18 16.47 -14.01 30.01
N GLU A 19 17.50 -13.76 30.85
CA GLU A 19 18.91 -13.82 30.43
C GLU A 19 19.18 -15.19 29.82
N TYR A 20 18.96 -15.29 28.50
CA TYR A 20 19.51 -16.34 27.68
C TYR A 20 20.98 -16.45 28.05
N ARG A 21 21.43 -17.63 28.47
CA ARG A 21 22.78 -17.90 29.02
C ARG A 21 23.94 -17.60 28.05
N ILE A 22 23.66 -16.93 26.94
CA ILE A 22 24.56 -16.58 25.85
C ILE A 22 24.50 -15.07 25.65
N ASN A 23 25.68 -14.47 25.60
CA ASN A 23 25.83 -13.06 25.26
C ASN A 23 25.40 -12.84 23.79
N LYS A 24 24.69 -11.74 23.51
CA LYS A 24 24.28 -11.32 22.16
C LYS A 24 25.38 -11.45 21.10
N LYS A 25 26.63 -11.09 21.41
CA LYS A 25 27.75 -11.22 20.46
C LYS A 25 28.01 -12.68 20.08
N GLU A 26 28.01 -13.57 21.07
CA GLU A 26 28.18 -15.01 20.85
C GLU A 26 26.98 -15.60 20.09
N ALA A 27 25.77 -15.12 20.35
CA ALA A 27 24.59 -15.51 19.58
C ALA A 27 24.73 -15.13 18.10
N LEU A 28 25.16 -13.91 17.79
CA LEU A 28 25.38 -13.44 16.43
C LEU A 28 26.44 -14.27 15.68
N GLU A 29 27.55 -14.61 16.36
CA GLU A 29 28.59 -15.48 15.78
C GLU A 29 28.05 -16.88 15.45
N LYS A 30 27.25 -17.46 16.35
CA LYS A 30 26.61 -18.77 16.12
C LYS A 30 25.57 -18.72 15.00
N ILE A 31 24.76 -17.66 14.92
CA ILE A 31 23.81 -17.45 13.82
C ILE A 31 24.57 -17.34 12.49
N ASN A 32 25.68 -16.61 12.44
CA ASN A 32 26.50 -16.49 11.23
C ASN A 32 27.07 -17.84 10.77
N THR A 33 27.45 -18.72 11.71
CA THR A 33 27.87 -20.09 11.39
C THR A 33 26.69 -20.89 10.81
N LEU A 34 25.50 -20.82 11.41
CA LEU A 34 24.31 -21.48 10.88
C LEU A 34 24.01 -21.04 9.43
N ILE A 35 24.15 -19.76 9.09
CA ILE A 35 23.95 -19.26 7.72
C ILE A 35 24.85 -20.00 6.72
N LYS A 36 26.11 -20.26 7.08
CA LYS A 36 27.09 -20.92 6.21
C LYS A 36 26.85 -22.43 6.08
N ASP A 37 26.23 -23.03 7.09
CA ASP A 37 26.00 -24.47 7.15
C ASP A 37 24.69 -24.90 6.45
N ILE A 38 23.76 -23.96 6.24
CA ILE A 38 22.49 -24.21 5.57
C ILE A 38 22.71 -24.53 4.08
N LYS A 39 22.19 -25.67 3.64
CA LYS A 39 22.23 -26.11 2.23
C LYS A 39 20.81 -26.36 1.72
N LEU A 40 20.32 -25.43 0.88
CA LEU A 40 18.93 -25.44 0.37
C LEU A 40 18.84 -25.50 -1.17
N GLU A 41 19.96 -25.72 -1.87
CA GLU A 41 20.09 -25.54 -3.33
C GLU A 41 19.16 -26.43 -4.20
N HIS A 42 18.53 -27.45 -3.62
CA HIS A 42 17.63 -28.38 -4.33
C HIS A 42 16.30 -28.62 -3.61
N VAL A 43 15.95 -27.79 -2.65
CA VAL A 43 14.70 -27.91 -1.88
C VAL A 43 13.62 -27.06 -2.53
N ASN A 44 12.40 -27.61 -2.68
CA ASN A 44 11.30 -26.84 -3.26
C ASN A 44 10.94 -25.63 -2.37
N PRO A 45 10.34 -24.55 -2.92
CA PRO A 45 10.08 -23.33 -2.15
C PRO A 45 9.31 -23.57 -0.83
N PRO A 46 8.16 -24.28 -0.79
CA PRO A 46 7.46 -24.53 0.47
C PRO A 46 8.33 -25.18 1.56
N GLN A 47 9.14 -26.18 1.18
CA GLN A 47 10.00 -26.89 2.13
C GLN A 47 11.16 -26.03 2.62
N ARG A 48 11.66 -25.07 1.82
CA ARG A 48 12.72 -24.13 2.27
C ARG A 48 12.23 -23.30 3.46
N TYR A 49 11.04 -22.72 3.37
CA TYR A 49 10.43 -21.95 4.47
C TYR A 49 10.27 -22.80 5.73
N GLN A 50 9.74 -24.03 5.58
CA GLN A 50 9.53 -24.95 6.70
C GLN A 50 10.86 -25.36 7.37
N GLN A 51 11.89 -25.64 6.59
CA GLN A 51 13.21 -26.01 7.11
C GLN A 51 13.87 -24.85 7.86
N VAL A 52 13.80 -23.63 7.31
CA VAL A 52 14.34 -22.44 7.99
C VAL A 52 13.60 -22.18 9.30
N ALA A 53 12.26 -22.29 9.33
CA ALA A 53 11.48 -22.19 10.56
C ALA A 53 11.95 -23.20 11.62
N SER A 54 12.10 -24.47 11.23
CA SER A 54 12.58 -25.53 12.13
C SER A 54 14.01 -25.29 12.65
N ILE A 55 14.89 -24.70 11.84
CA ILE A 55 16.25 -24.33 12.28
C ILE A 55 16.20 -23.23 13.33
N ILE A 56 15.35 -22.22 13.14
CA ILE A 56 15.13 -21.15 14.13
C ILE A 56 14.60 -21.75 15.43
N GLU A 57 13.60 -22.63 15.38
CA GLU A 57 13.03 -23.30 16.57
C GLU A 57 14.07 -24.12 17.34
N LYS A 58 14.89 -24.91 16.63
CA LYS A 58 15.97 -25.70 17.26
C LYS A 58 17.03 -24.83 17.92
N ASN A 59 17.20 -23.59 17.45
CA ASN A 59 18.18 -22.64 17.92
C ASN A 59 17.53 -21.39 18.55
N ILE A 60 16.31 -21.52 19.07
CA ILE A 60 15.44 -20.39 19.43
C ILE A 60 16.08 -19.44 20.44
N TYR A 61 16.91 -19.98 21.34
CA TYR A 61 17.65 -19.22 22.34
C TYR A 61 18.68 -18.25 21.74
N LEU A 62 19.24 -18.56 20.56
CA LEU A 62 20.15 -17.65 19.84
C LEU A 62 19.38 -16.45 19.29
N PHE A 63 18.25 -16.71 18.65
CA PHE A 63 17.43 -15.66 18.06
C PHE A 63 16.80 -14.77 19.12
N LYS A 64 16.30 -15.34 20.23
CA LYS A 64 15.75 -14.57 21.36
C LYS A 64 16.81 -13.79 22.15
N ALA A 65 18.09 -14.10 22.00
CA ALA A 65 19.19 -13.29 22.54
C ALA A 65 19.49 -12.04 21.68
N CYS A 66 19.07 -12.05 20.41
CA CYS A 66 19.28 -10.98 19.45
C CYS A 66 18.03 -10.10 19.26
N GLU A 67 16.86 -10.74 19.28
CA GLU A 67 15.55 -10.16 19.01
C GLU A 67 14.61 -10.32 20.20
N ASP A 68 13.58 -9.47 20.23
CA ASP A 68 12.45 -9.63 21.15
C ASP A 68 11.73 -10.97 20.92
N VAL A 69 11.26 -11.60 22.00
CA VAL A 69 10.67 -12.95 22.00
C VAL A 69 9.51 -13.05 21.02
N ASP A 70 8.70 -12.00 20.99
CA ASP A 70 7.53 -11.89 20.15
C ASP A 70 7.91 -11.78 18.66
N THR A 71 8.94 -11.01 18.33
CA THR A 71 9.47 -10.92 16.96
C THR A 71 9.91 -12.30 16.45
N VAL A 72 10.61 -13.07 17.27
CA VAL A 72 11.07 -14.42 16.89
C VAL A 72 9.88 -15.35 16.63
N THR A 73 8.87 -15.33 17.52
CA THR A 73 7.66 -16.14 17.35
C THR A 73 6.91 -15.76 16.06
N SER A 74 6.72 -14.47 15.80
CA SER A 74 6.04 -13.99 14.58
C SER A 74 6.80 -14.37 13.31
N ILE A 75 8.13 -14.36 13.33
CA ILE A 75 8.96 -14.82 12.20
C ILE A 75 8.71 -16.31 11.93
N ILE A 76 8.72 -17.15 12.97
CA ILE A 76 8.48 -18.60 12.83
C ILE A 76 7.08 -18.87 12.26
N ASN A 77 6.05 -18.23 12.83
CA ASN A 77 4.67 -18.37 12.37
C ASN A 77 4.53 -17.96 10.91
N TYR A 78 5.12 -16.82 10.54
CA TYR A 78 5.12 -16.37 9.15
C TYR A 78 5.74 -17.39 8.19
N LEU A 79 6.89 -17.98 8.55
CA LEU A 79 7.56 -18.96 7.69
C LEU A 79 6.69 -20.21 7.50
N TYR A 80 6.01 -20.69 8.55
CA TYR A 80 5.09 -21.82 8.43
C TYR A 80 3.85 -21.47 7.60
N ASP A 81 3.24 -20.31 7.82
CA ASP A 81 2.07 -19.86 7.07
C ASP A 81 2.39 -19.68 5.58
N ALA A 82 3.55 -19.10 5.27
CA ALA A 82 4.05 -18.97 3.89
C ALA A 82 4.24 -20.36 3.25
N SER A 83 4.87 -21.30 3.97
CA SER A 83 5.05 -22.69 3.50
C SER A 83 3.72 -23.38 3.16
N ILE A 84 2.74 -23.27 4.06
CA ILE A 84 1.40 -23.85 3.86
C ILE A 84 0.74 -23.23 2.63
N LYS A 85 0.68 -21.90 2.55
CA LYS A 85 0.05 -21.18 1.45
C LYS A 85 0.72 -21.50 0.09
N MET A 86 2.04 -21.59 0.03
CA MET A 86 2.79 -22.01 -1.15
C MET A 86 2.44 -23.42 -1.64
N THR A 87 2.06 -24.32 -0.72
CA THR A 87 1.72 -25.71 -1.03
C THR A 87 0.39 -25.81 -1.80
N PHE A 88 -0.52 -24.86 -1.58
CA PHE A 88 -1.84 -24.84 -2.22
C PHE A 88 -1.91 -23.90 -3.44
N ASP A 89 -1.05 -22.88 -3.53
CA ASP A 89 -1.04 -21.94 -4.66
C ASP A 89 0.40 -21.49 -5.02
N SER A 90 1.03 -22.19 -5.95
CA SER A 90 2.44 -21.98 -6.30
C SER A 90 2.68 -20.79 -7.25
N GLN A 91 1.64 -20.27 -7.93
CA GLN A 91 1.79 -19.23 -8.95
C GLN A 91 1.78 -17.80 -8.38
N LEU A 92 1.18 -17.58 -7.21
CA LEU A 92 1.12 -16.27 -6.53
C LEU A 92 2.37 -15.92 -5.70
N PHE A 93 3.27 -16.88 -5.49
CA PHE A 93 4.23 -16.82 -4.37
C PHE A 93 5.64 -16.29 -4.69
N ILE A 94 5.99 -16.11 -5.96
CA ILE A 94 7.39 -15.82 -6.36
C ILE A 94 7.78 -14.34 -6.11
N HIS A 95 6.81 -13.42 -5.94
CA HIS A 95 7.08 -11.98 -5.76
C HIS A 95 6.59 -11.37 -4.43
N GLY A 96 5.73 -12.09 -3.67
CA GLY A 96 5.11 -11.58 -2.44
C GLY A 96 6.02 -11.61 -1.21
N ASP A 97 6.90 -12.61 -1.09
CA ASP A 97 7.62 -12.87 0.18
C ASP A 97 9.00 -12.24 0.27
N ILE A 98 9.63 -11.92 -0.86
CA ILE A 98 10.80 -11.03 -0.85
C ILE A 98 10.41 -9.72 -0.16
N ARG A 99 9.16 -9.28 -0.33
CA ARG A 99 8.65 -8.06 0.32
C ARG A 99 8.66 -8.16 1.85
N ILE A 100 8.41 -9.33 2.41
CA ILE A 100 8.35 -9.50 3.86
C ILE A 100 9.76 -9.52 4.43
N LEU A 101 10.75 -10.08 3.72
CA LEU A 101 12.16 -10.00 4.15
C LEU A 101 12.67 -8.57 4.32
N TYR A 102 12.34 -7.66 3.40
CA TYR A 102 12.73 -6.27 3.58
C TYR A 102 11.91 -5.58 4.67
N GLY A 103 10.66 -6.01 4.89
CA GLY A 103 9.92 -5.67 6.11
C GLY A 103 10.69 -6.10 7.37
N MET A 104 11.31 -7.29 7.36
CA MET A 104 12.16 -7.75 8.45
C MET A 104 13.41 -6.89 8.63
N ASP A 105 14.01 -6.36 7.57
CA ASP A 105 15.11 -5.37 7.68
C ASP A 105 14.66 -4.10 8.45
N ILE A 106 13.37 -3.75 8.41
CA ILE A 106 12.79 -2.63 9.18
C ILE A 106 12.45 -3.06 10.62
N ILE A 107 11.87 -4.24 10.80
CA ILE A 107 11.33 -4.71 12.09
C ILE A 107 12.43 -5.21 13.04
N CYS A 108 13.34 -6.06 12.54
CA CYS A 108 14.35 -6.72 13.37
C CYS A 108 15.31 -5.71 14.00
N GLU A 109 15.67 -5.93 15.26
CA GLU A 109 16.66 -5.13 15.98
C GLU A 109 18.07 -5.45 15.47
N GLU A 110 18.35 -6.71 15.08
CA GLU A 110 19.65 -7.14 14.60
C GLU A 110 19.70 -7.46 13.10
N PRO A 111 20.61 -6.85 12.32
CA PRO A 111 20.76 -7.09 10.88
C PRO A 111 21.07 -8.55 10.50
N MET A 112 21.59 -9.34 11.45
CA MET A 112 21.86 -10.76 11.23
C MET A 112 20.59 -11.60 11.09
N THR A 113 19.48 -11.20 11.74
CA THR A 113 18.23 -11.96 11.67
C THR A 113 17.63 -11.91 10.26
N PRO A 114 17.45 -10.74 9.62
CA PRO A 114 17.04 -10.69 8.21
C PRO A 114 18.03 -11.35 7.26
N LEU A 115 19.35 -11.25 7.52
CA LEU A 115 20.37 -11.94 6.71
C LEU A 115 20.19 -13.46 6.77
N PHE A 116 19.88 -14.01 7.95
CA PHE A 116 19.55 -15.41 8.10
C PHE A 116 18.30 -15.79 7.30
N LEU A 117 17.24 -14.97 7.34
CA LEU A 117 16.01 -15.23 6.59
C LEU A 117 16.19 -15.21 5.06
N LYS A 118 17.21 -14.48 4.55
CA LYS A 118 17.56 -14.51 3.11
C LYS A 118 17.99 -15.90 2.63
N THR A 119 18.42 -16.80 3.52
CA THR A 119 18.78 -18.19 3.16
C THR A 119 17.61 -19.00 2.60
N VAL A 120 16.35 -18.59 2.87
CA VAL A 120 15.16 -19.22 2.27
C VAL A 120 15.18 -19.14 0.74
N PHE A 121 15.85 -18.15 0.15
CA PHE A 121 15.84 -17.86 -1.27
C PHE A 121 17.06 -18.45 -2.00
N ASN A 122 16.89 -18.86 -3.25
CA ASN A 122 17.99 -19.31 -4.09
C ASN A 122 18.55 -18.10 -4.86
N GLU A 123 19.71 -18.25 -5.52
CA GLU A 123 20.33 -17.15 -6.26
C GLU A 123 19.43 -16.56 -7.36
N PHE A 124 18.60 -17.38 -8.00
CA PHE A 124 17.68 -16.93 -9.05
C PHE A 124 16.53 -16.09 -8.47
N ASP A 125 15.88 -16.55 -7.41
CA ASP A 125 14.81 -15.85 -6.68
C ASP A 125 15.34 -14.51 -6.15
N LEU A 126 16.55 -14.52 -5.58
CA LEU A 126 17.24 -13.31 -5.14
C LEU A 126 17.52 -12.39 -6.32
N LYS A 127 18.03 -12.88 -7.45
CA LYS A 127 18.33 -12.05 -8.62
C LYS A 127 17.08 -11.42 -9.23
N CYS A 128 16.00 -12.19 -9.42
CA CYS A 128 14.70 -11.66 -9.84
C CYS A 128 14.13 -10.65 -8.83
N GLY A 129 14.29 -10.92 -7.53
CA GLY A 129 13.99 -9.98 -6.47
C GLY A 129 14.80 -8.69 -6.57
N TYR A 130 16.12 -8.80 -6.71
CA TYR A 130 17.05 -7.69 -6.80
C TYR A 130 16.80 -6.84 -8.05
N ASP A 131 16.50 -7.42 -9.21
CA ASP A 131 16.17 -6.63 -10.41
C ASP A 131 14.82 -5.92 -10.27
N TYR A 132 13.83 -6.55 -9.62
CA TYR A 132 12.55 -5.92 -9.24
C TYR A 132 12.72 -4.81 -8.20
N ILE A 133 13.65 -5.01 -7.26
CA ILE A 133 13.88 -4.15 -6.10
C ILE A 133 14.92 -3.04 -6.36
N ARG A 134 15.83 -3.22 -7.30
CA ARG A 134 16.76 -2.16 -7.74
C ARG A 134 15.99 -0.97 -8.33
N GLN A 135 14.75 -1.19 -8.77
CA GLN A 135 13.80 -0.16 -9.18
C GLN A 135 13.01 0.45 -8.00
N LEU A 136 13.06 -0.16 -6.81
CA LEU A 136 12.41 0.26 -5.58
C LEU A 136 13.46 0.86 -4.61
N LYS A 137 13.43 2.17 -4.38
CA LYS A 137 14.14 2.74 -3.22
C LYS A 137 13.34 2.45 -1.96
N PHE A 138 13.92 1.71 -1.01
CA PHE A 138 13.37 1.57 0.35
C PHE A 138 13.58 2.85 1.15
N ASN A 139 12.85 3.88 0.78
CA ASN A 139 12.66 5.00 1.67
C ASN A 139 11.41 4.68 2.48
N TYR A 140 11.59 4.64 3.80
CA TYR A 140 10.50 4.62 4.74
C TYR A 140 10.65 5.82 5.68
N ILE A 141 9.52 6.27 6.21
CA ILE A 141 9.48 7.28 7.28
C ILE A 141 8.68 6.67 8.41
N ILE A 142 9.32 6.59 9.58
CA ILE A 142 8.66 6.18 10.81
C ILE A 142 8.38 7.42 11.64
N THR A 143 7.11 7.65 11.95
CA THR A 143 6.68 8.74 12.82
C THR A 143 6.00 8.20 14.05
N MET A 144 6.39 8.68 15.22
CA MET A 144 5.69 8.41 16.49
C MET A 144 4.85 9.63 16.86
N VAL A 145 3.61 9.43 17.28
CA VAL A 145 2.65 10.46 17.70
C VAL A 145 2.15 10.13 19.09
N LEU A 146 2.42 11.02 20.04
CA LEU A 146 1.96 10.92 21.43
C LEU A 146 0.85 11.95 21.66
N LEU A 147 -0.39 11.45 21.82
CA LEU A 147 -1.57 12.25 22.16
C LEU A 147 -1.57 12.70 23.64
N GLN A 148 -2.50 13.56 24.02
CA GLN A 148 -2.50 14.13 25.38
C GLN A 148 -2.68 13.09 26.49
N ASP A 149 -3.35 11.98 26.15
CA ASP A 149 -3.78 10.91 27.02
C ASP A 149 -2.86 9.69 26.95
N SER A 150 -1.77 9.72 26.15
CA SER A 150 -0.86 8.58 26.02
C SER A 150 -0.32 8.08 27.36
N ASP A 151 -0.27 6.75 27.56
CA ASP A 151 0.55 6.14 28.60
C ASP A 151 2.04 6.27 28.27
N LEU A 152 2.65 7.34 28.79
CA LEU A 152 4.08 7.58 28.64
C LEU A 152 4.97 6.50 29.27
N TYR A 153 4.49 5.75 30.27
CA TYR A 153 5.29 4.66 30.84
C TYR A 153 5.32 3.46 29.90
N ALA A 154 4.21 3.15 29.24
CA ALA A 154 4.17 2.15 28.18
C ALA A 154 5.13 2.51 27.04
N VAL A 155 5.08 3.76 26.55
CA VAL A 155 6.01 4.28 25.52
C VAL A 155 7.48 4.09 25.93
N ILE A 156 7.82 4.47 27.17
CA ILE A 156 9.19 4.40 27.67
C ILE A 156 9.63 2.95 27.88
N SER A 157 8.73 2.08 28.32
CA SER A 157 8.99 0.65 28.48
C SER A 157 9.26 0.01 27.12
N TYR A 158 8.44 0.32 26.11
CA TYR A 158 8.64 -0.13 24.74
C TYR A 158 10.02 0.30 24.20
N LEU A 159 10.35 1.60 24.29
CA LEU A 159 11.64 2.12 23.81
C LEU A 159 12.85 1.57 24.58
N LYS A 160 12.64 1.11 25.82
CA LYS A 160 13.68 0.45 26.61
C LYS A 160 13.91 -0.99 26.15
N ILE A 161 12.85 -1.71 25.78
CA ILE A 161 12.90 -3.09 25.27
C ILE A 161 13.47 -3.10 23.85
N LYS A 162 13.08 -2.14 23.01
CA LYS A 162 13.48 -2.02 21.60
C LYS A 162 14.28 -0.74 21.33
N PRO A 163 15.55 -0.66 21.79
CA PRO A 163 16.33 0.57 21.73
C PRO A 163 16.74 0.96 20.31
N SER A 164 16.95 0.01 19.38
CA SER A 164 17.31 0.34 17.99
C SER A 164 16.12 0.95 17.24
N SER A 165 14.89 0.61 17.60
CA SER A 165 13.68 1.22 17.05
C SER A 165 13.71 2.75 17.16
N LEU A 166 14.27 3.32 18.23
CA LEU A 166 14.41 4.77 18.40
C LEU A 166 15.27 5.42 17.31
N SER A 167 16.32 4.73 16.84
CA SER A 167 17.20 5.21 15.76
C SER A 167 16.53 5.19 14.38
N LYS A 168 15.48 4.38 14.21
CA LYS A 168 14.70 4.25 12.97
C LYS A 168 13.61 5.33 12.88
N ILE A 169 13.21 5.92 14.01
CA ILE A 169 12.17 6.95 14.06
C ILE A 169 12.69 8.26 13.46
N SER A 170 12.05 8.69 12.38
CA SER A 170 12.37 9.95 11.70
C SER A 170 11.88 11.17 12.47
N ARG A 171 10.76 11.04 13.20
CA ARG A 171 10.16 12.15 13.97
C ARG A 171 9.27 11.65 15.10
N ILE A 172 9.31 12.34 16.25
CA ILE A 172 8.42 12.09 17.40
C ILE A 172 7.57 13.33 17.64
N PHE A 173 6.28 13.26 17.35
CA PHE A 173 5.31 14.29 17.68
C PHE A 173 4.77 14.08 19.08
N VAL A 174 4.82 15.13 19.89
CA VAL A 174 4.39 15.08 21.28
C VAL A 174 3.41 16.21 21.51
N HIS A 175 2.22 15.88 22.00
CA HIS A 175 1.25 16.89 22.36
C HIS A 175 1.83 17.85 23.43
N GLU A 176 1.58 19.14 23.29
CA GLU A 176 2.24 20.17 24.11
C GLU A 176 2.11 19.93 25.61
N THR A 177 0.93 19.47 26.05
CA THR A 177 0.60 19.25 27.48
C THR A 177 1.47 18.17 28.14
N ILE A 178 1.91 17.16 27.39
CA ILE A 178 2.69 16.02 27.91
C ILE A 178 4.19 16.13 27.64
N LYS A 179 4.63 17.08 26.81
CA LYS A 179 6.03 17.24 26.40
C LYS A 179 7.02 17.25 27.57
N LYS A 180 6.75 18.06 28.60
CA LYS A 180 7.65 18.20 29.76
C LYS A 180 7.82 16.87 30.49
N LYS A 181 6.72 16.14 30.71
CA LYS A 181 6.72 14.84 31.38
C LYS A 181 7.45 13.79 30.55
N PHE A 182 7.19 13.74 29.24
CA PHE A 182 7.85 12.81 28.32
C PHE A 182 9.37 13.01 28.28
N LEU A 183 9.84 14.25 28.12
CA LEU A 183 11.27 14.57 28.12
C LEU A 183 11.96 14.19 29.44
N TRP A 184 11.27 14.38 30.57
CA TRP A 184 11.78 13.96 31.87
C TRP A 184 11.91 12.43 31.97
N LEU A 185 10.90 11.68 31.50
CA LEU A 185 10.93 10.21 31.51
C LEU A 185 12.04 9.65 30.63
N ILE A 186 12.24 10.18 29.42
CA ILE A 186 13.36 9.80 28.54
C ILE A 186 14.69 9.95 29.29
N LYS A 187 14.95 11.13 29.86
CA LYS A 187 16.21 11.43 30.57
C LYS A 187 16.43 10.52 31.78
N LYS A 188 15.34 10.15 32.46
CA LYS A 188 15.36 9.33 33.67
C LYS A 188 15.60 7.86 33.37
N HIS A 189 14.95 7.32 32.34
CA HIS A 189 14.87 5.87 32.12
C HIS A 189 15.67 5.37 30.91
N LEU A 190 15.96 6.22 29.93
CA LEU A 190 16.67 5.84 28.70
C LEU A 190 18.07 6.47 28.66
N HIS A 191 18.99 5.95 29.48
CA HIS A 191 20.34 6.53 29.63
C HIS A 191 21.14 6.61 28.33
N PHE A 192 20.93 5.68 27.39
CA PHE A 192 21.57 5.68 26.08
C PHE A 192 21.19 6.89 25.19
N THR A 193 20.07 7.55 25.47
CA THR A 193 19.62 8.73 24.72
C THR A 193 20.32 10.02 25.11
N ARG A 194 21.14 10.02 26.18
CA ARG A 194 21.82 11.24 26.68
C ARG A 194 22.74 11.91 25.65
N HIS A 195 23.22 11.14 24.67
CA HIS A 195 24.09 11.62 23.61
C HIS A 195 23.38 11.66 22.24
N MET A 196 22.06 11.45 22.20
CA MET A 196 21.26 11.45 20.97
C MET A 196 20.42 12.72 20.88
N ASN A 197 20.43 13.34 19.69
CA ASN A 197 19.47 14.39 19.36
C ASN A 197 18.18 13.75 18.85
N LEU A 198 17.19 13.62 19.73
CA LEU A 198 15.90 13.05 19.36
C LEU A 198 15.10 14.03 18.48
N PRO A 199 14.51 13.56 17.36
CA PRO A 199 13.77 14.41 16.42
C PRO A 199 12.35 14.74 16.95
N ILE A 200 12.28 15.42 18.10
CA ILE A 200 11.03 15.72 18.80
C ILE A 200 10.40 16.99 18.24
N SER A 201 9.10 16.94 17.96
CA SER A 201 8.27 18.06 17.54
C SER A 201 7.03 18.16 18.40
N VAL A 202 6.53 19.38 18.55
CA VAL A 202 5.35 19.66 19.37
C VAL A 202 4.20 20.01 18.45
N PHE A 203 3.01 19.52 18.80
CA PHE A 203 1.77 19.90 18.14
C PHE A 203 0.70 20.21 19.21
N GLN A 204 -0.32 20.95 18.79
CA GLN A 204 -1.47 21.29 19.64
C GLN A 204 -2.76 20.70 19.09
N LYS A 205 -2.88 20.59 17.76
CA LYS A 205 -4.08 20.13 17.09
C LYS A 205 -3.73 19.04 16.09
N THR A 206 -4.63 18.08 15.89
CA THR A 206 -4.41 16.93 15.00
C THR A 206 -4.18 17.33 13.55
N HIS A 207 -4.75 18.44 13.07
CA HIS A 207 -4.48 18.97 11.72
C HIS A 207 -3.00 19.35 11.49
N ASP A 208 -2.22 19.59 12.56
CA ASP A 208 -0.78 19.88 12.46
C ASP A 208 0.00 18.64 11.94
N LEU A 209 -0.63 17.45 11.97
CA LEU A 209 -0.05 16.17 11.57
C LEU A 209 -0.33 15.81 10.10
N GLU A 210 -1.09 16.63 9.35
CA GLU A 210 -1.41 16.37 7.95
C GLU A 210 -0.17 16.40 7.04
N THR A 211 0.78 17.32 7.31
CA THR A 211 1.97 17.59 6.48
C THR A 211 3.02 16.47 6.47
N LEU A 212 2.72 15.31 7.07
CA LEU A 212 3.66 14.21 7.29
C LEU A 212 3.75 13.23 6.12
N PHE A 213 2.97 13.44 5.06
CA PHE A 213 2.91 12.52 3.95
C PHE A 213 4.05 12.74 2.95
N ARG A 214 4.78 11.67 2.64
CA ARG A 214 5.57 11.61 1.41
C ARG A 214 5.02 10.48 0.54
N TYR A 215 4.57 10.83 -0.66
CA TYR A 215 3.94 9.90 -1.58
C TYR A 215 4.89 8.79 -2.03
N GLU A 216 6.18 9.08 -2.17
CA GLU A 216 7.17 8.16 -2.74
C GLU A 216 7.80 7.18 -1.74
N VAL A 217 7.38 7.23 -0.46
CA VAL A 217 8.02 6.46 0.62
C VAL A 217 6.98 5.69 1.41
N LEU A 218 7.38 4.59 2.04
CA LEU A 218 6.53 3.86 2.98
C LEU A 218 6.35 4.69 4.26
N ASN A 219 5.11 5.10 4.55
CA ASN A 219 4.79 5.90 5.73
C ASN A 219 4.27 4.98 6.85
N ILE A 220 5.11 4.79 7.86
CA ILE A 220 4.78 4.03 9.06
C ILE A 220 4.52 5.04 10.20
N VAL A 221 3.37 4.92 10.85
CA VAL A 221 3.01 5.79 11.97
C VAL A 221 2.67 4.96 13.19
N SER A 222 3.13 5.39 14.37
CA SER A 222 2.78 4.81 15.66
C SER A 222 2.04 5.88 16.47
N ILE A 223 0.78 5.63 16.80
CA ILE A 223 -0.10 6.51 17.57
C ILE A 223 -0.24 5.95 18.97
N TRP A 224 0.05 6.74 19.99
CA TRP A 224 -0.12 6.35 21.39
C TRP A 224 -1.26 7.13 22.02
N SER A 225 -2.24 6.43 22.58
CA SER A 225 -3.50 6.98 23.08
C SER A 225 -4.17 5.96 24.00
N GLU A 226 -4.72 6.38 25.13
CA GLU A 226 -5.56 5.50 25.95
C GLU A 226 -6.98 5.43 25.37
N ASP A 227 -7.41 6.44 24.62
CA ASP A 227 -8.62 6.42 23.80
C ASP A 227 -8.35 5.72 22.45
N ILE A 228 -8.72 4.43 22.37
CA ILE A 228 -8.55 3.60 21.16
C ILE A 228 -9.45 4.07 20.01
N ILE A 229 -10.64 4.60 20.30
CA ILE A 229 -11.57 5.07 19.27
C ILE A 229 -10.98 6.31 18.60
N ALA A 230 -10.54 7.29 19.39
CA ALA A 230 -9.87 8.48 18.88
C ALA A 230 -8.59 8.14 18.11
N ALA A 231 -7.83 7.13 18.53
CA ALA A 231 -6.64 6.67 17.81
C ALA A 231 -6.99 6.02 16.46
N LYS A 232 -8.05 5.19 16.38
CA LYS A 232 -8.53 4.60 15.13
C LYS A 232 -9.05 5.68 14.17
N ASP A 233 -9.76 6.69 14.68
CA ASP A 233 -10.23 7.83 13.89
C ASP A 233 -9.05 8.66 13.35
N LEU A 234 -8.04 8.94 14.18
CA LEU A 234 -6.83 9.62 13.74
C LEU A 234 -6.05 8.80 12.72
N ALA A 235 -5.94 7.48 12.92
CA ALA A 235 -5.34 6.58 11.95
C ALA A 235 -6.08 6.66 10.60
N GLY A 236 -7.42 6.66 10.62
CA GLY A 236 -8.32 6.93 9.50
C GLY A 236 -7.94 8.19 8.75
N PHE A 237 -7.97 9.31 9.47
CA PHE A 237 -7.68 10.66 8.99
C PHE A 237 -6.28 10.80 8.37
N LEU A 238 -5.24 10.28 9.02
CA LEU A 238 -3.87 10.38 8.51
C LEU A 238 -3.65 9.54 7.24
N ASN A 239 -4.47 8.52 7.00
CA ASN A 239 -4.43 7.66 5.81
C ASN A 239 -3.01 7.19 5.42
N ARG A 240 -2.24 6.72 6.42
CA ARG A 240 -0.85 6.24 6.24
C ARG A 240 -0.83 4.76 5.86
N ASP A 241 0.31 4.28 5.38
CA ASP A 241 0.42 2.95 4.78
C ASP A 241 0.35 1.86 5.86
N ILE A 242 1.06 2.06 6.98
CA ILE A 242 1.00 1.21 8.17
C ILE A 242 0.83 2.11 9.39
N VAL A 243 -0.19 1.84 10.20
CA VAL A 243 -0.45 2.54 11.46
C VAL A 243 -0.47 1.55 12.60
N PHE A 244 0.38 1.77 13.60
CA PHE A 244 0.37 1.09 14.87
C PHE A 244 -0.38 1.94 15.90
N ILE A 245 -1.23 1.34 16.72
CA ILE A 245 -1.83 2.01 17.89
C ILE A 245 -1.28 1.34 19.15
N ASN A 246 -0.70 2.14 20.05
CA ASN A 246 -0.05 1.70 21.29
C ASN A 246 1.06 0.67 21.12
N SER A 247 1.62 0.58 19.92
CA SER A 247 2.84 -0.17 19.64
C SER A 247 3.59 0.46 18.49
N LEU A 248 4.71 -0.14 18.10
CA LEU A 248 5.51 0.26 16.95
C LEU A 248 6.22 -0.99 16.41
N LEU A 249 6.31 -1.14 15.09
CA LEU A 249 7.09 -2.20 14.44
C LEU A 249 6.82 -3.61 14.99
N GLU A 250 5.60 -3.87 15.44
CA GLU A 250 5.15 -5.22 15.76
C GLU A 250 4.74 -5.93 14.47
N PHE A 251 4.99 -7.23 14.40
CA PHE A 251 4.82 -7.99 13.17
C PHE A 251 3.94 -9.22 13.42
N CYS A 252 3.10 -9.56 12.44
CA CYS A 252 2.33 -10.79 12.37
C CYS A 252 2.24 -11.28 10.92
N SER A 253 1.95 -12.57 10.74
CA SER A 253 2.03 -13.29 9.46
C SER A 253 1.01 -12.86 8.39
N GLY A 254 0.03 -12.01 8.74
CA GLY A 254 -0.98 -11.46 7.83
C GLY A 254 -0.67 -10.08 7.23
N VAL A 255 0.33 -9.35 7.76
CA VAL A 255 0.64 -7.99 7.29
C VAL A 255 1.53 -8.02 6.04
N LYS A 256 1.05 -7.45 4.93
CA LYS A 256 1.85 -7.30 3.71
C LYS A 256 2.49 -5.92 3.68
N PHE A 257 3.82 -5.87 3.61
CA PHE A 257 4.53 -4.62 3.36
C PHE A 257 4.30 -4.18 1.91
N VAL A 258 3.59 -3.06 1.72
CA VAL A 258 3.31 -2.45 0.42
C VAL A 258 4.48 -1.58 0.01
N TYR A 259 5.02 -1.79 -1.19
CA TYR A 259 6.06 -0.90 -1.75
C TYR A 259 5.46 0.22 -2.54
N LYS A 260 6.04 1.40 -2.35
CA LYS A 260 5.84 2.52 -3.26
C LYS A 260 6.99 2.53 -4.23
N PHE A 261 6.66 2.46 -5.51
CA PHE A 261 7.65 2.74 -6.54
C PHE A 261 7.92 4.23 -6.45
N SER A 262 9.18 4.57 -6.15
CA SER A 262 9.72 5.87 -6.52
C SER A 262 9.79 5.85 -8.05
N TYR A 263 8.67 6.15 -8.71
CA TYR A 263 8.80 6.82 -9.99
C TYR A 263 9.46 8.15 -9.63
N ASP A 264 10.77 8.23 -9.89
CA ASP A 264 11.36 9.50 -10.30
C ASP A 264 10.33 10.13 -11.22
N ASN A 265 9.68 11.25 -10.84
CA ASN A 265 8.59 12.07 -11.43
C ASN A 265 7.99 11.77 -12.84
N ASP A 266 8.08 10.57 -13.38
CA ASP A 266 8.30 10.32 -14.79
C ASP A 266 7.11 9.58 -15.41
N MET A 267 6.16 9.05 -14.63
CA MET A 267 4.90 8.58 -15.24
C MET A 267 4.09 9.75 -15.77
N HIS A 268 3.92 10.80 -14.96
CA HIS A 268 3.26 12.03 -15.43
C HIS A 268 4.08 12.68 -16.56
N LEU A 269 5.41 12.78 -16.45
CA LEU A 269 6.25 13.32 -17.54
C LEU A 269 6.21 12.46 -18.82
N LYS A 270 6.19 11.13 -18.73
CA LYS A 270 6.04 10.23 -19.89
C LYS A 270 4.65 10.29 -20.50
N ILE A 271 3.61 10.38 -19.67
CA ILE A 271 2.23 10.63 -20.15
C ILE A 271 2.13 12.03 -20.77
N TYR A 272 2.82 13.03 -20.21
CA TYR A 272 2.95 14.35 -20.84
C TYR A 272 3.66 14.28 -22.19
N ASN A 273 4.51 13.28 -22.40
CA ASN A 273 5.16 12.97 -23.67
C ASN A 273 4.33 12.04 -24.59
N ILE A 274 3.17 11.52 -24.14
CA ILE A 274 2.20 10.75 -24.98
C ILE A 274 1.61 11.62 -26.08
N SER A 275 1.64 12.94 -25.95
CA SER A 275 1.27 13.83 -27.03
C SER A 275 2.45 13.93 -27.99
N PRO A 276 2.56 13.11 -29.04
CA PRO A 276 3.55 13.34 -30.07
C PRO A 276 3.38 14.77 -30.56
N GLU A 277 4.52 15.41 -30.80
CA GLU A 277 4.58 16.63 -31.62
C GLU A 277 3.83 16.34 -32.92
N ASP A 278 2.62 16.91 -33.00
CA ASP A 278 1.87 17.15 -34.21
C ASP A 278 1.97 16.06 -35.29
N TYR A 279 1.51 14.82 -35.00
CA TYR A 279 1.08 13.97 -36.11
C TYR A 279 -0.01 14.74 -36.86
N THR A 280 0.33 15.15 -38.08
CA THR A 280 -0.51 15.85 -39.05
C THR A 280 -1.53 14.86 -39.60
N TYR A 281 -2.47 14.45 -38.76
CA TYR A 281 -3.67 13.78 -39.23
C TYR A 281 -4.86 14.67 -38.88
N THR A 282 -5.27 15.43 -39.87
CA THR A 282 -6.56 16.10 -39.89
C THR A 282 -7.47 15.20 -40.73
N VAL A 283 -8.39 14.50 -40.06
CA VAL A 283 -9.53 13.91 -40.78
C VAL A 283 -10.26 15.06 -41.49
N HIS A 284 -10.45 14.93 -42.80
CA HIS A 284 -11.09 15.96 -43.61
C HIS A 284 -12.49 16.25 -43.03
N GLN A 285 -12.87 17.52 -42.87
CA GLN A 285 -14.16 17.94 -42.28
C GLN A 285 -15.39 17.30 -42.96
N SER A 286 -15.24 16.89 -44.22
CA SER A 286 -16.23 16.14 -45.01
C SER A 286 -16.46 14.71 -44.51
N LEU A 287 -15.45 14.04 -43.95
CA LEU A 287 -15.58 12.69 -43.38
C LEU A 287 -16.26 12.72 -42.00
N ILE A 288 -16.10 13.81 -41.23
CA ILE A 288 -16.82 14.02 -39.96
C ILE A 288 -18.34 14.01 -40.16
N LYS A 289 -18.82 14.51 -41.32
CA LYS A 289 -20.24 14.49 -41.67
C LYS A 289 -20.78 13.09 -42.04
N CYS A 290 -19.90 12.16 -42.41
CA CYS A 290 -20.27 10.80 -42.81
C CYS A 290 -20.01 9.77 -41.71
N ALA A 291 -19.38 10.16 -40.60
CA ALA A 291 -19.12 9.26 -39.48
C ALA A 291 -20.41 8.91 -38.75
N LEU A 292 -20.57 7.63 -38.42
CA LEU A 292 -21.72 7.14 -37.66
C LEU A 292 -21.71 7.69 -36.24
N TYR A 293 -20.52 7.80 -35.64
CA TYR A 293 -20.29 8.37 -34.31
C TYR A 293 -19.01 9.19 -34.26
N SER A 294 -19.05 10.30 -33.52
CA SER A 294 -17.89 11.14 -33.19
C SER A 294 -17.81 11.33 -31.68
N TYR A 295 -16.69 10.93 -31.09
CA TYR A 295 -16.44 11.02 -29.66
C TYR A 295 -15.35 12.04 -29.36
N ASN A 296 -15.72 13.02 -28.55
CA ASN A 296 -14.81 13.99 -27.97
C ASN A 296 -14.04 13.38 -26.78
N LEU A 297 -13.18 14.16 -26.12
CA LEU A 297 -12.63 13.77 -24.83
C LEU A 297 -13.73 13.86 -23.77
N PHE A 298 -13.61 13.14 -22.65
CA PHE A 298 -14.59 13.23 -21.56
C PHE A 298 -13.88 13.43 -20.24
N TYR A 299 -14.07 14.58 -19.61
CA TYR A 299 -13.59 14.88 -18.27
C TYR A 299 -14.46 15.97 -17.66
N ASP A 300 -14.40 16.15 -16.34
CA ASP A 300 -15.26 17.08 -15.61
C ASP A 300 -16.76 16.84 -15.86
N GLY A 301 -17.13 15.56 -16.06
CA GLY A 301 -18.50 15.12 -16.28
C GLY A 301 -19.12 15.56 -17.62
N THR A 302 -18.31 16.08 -18.55
CA THR A 302 -18.78 16.64 -19.82
C THR A 302 -17.87 16.26 -21.00
N TRP A 303 -18.41 16.36 -22.21
CA TRP A 303 -17.64 16.17 -23.44
C TRP A 303 -16.84 17.41 -23.79
N GLN A 304 -15.56 17.22 -24.11
CA GLN A 304 -14.56 18.27 -24.28
C GLN A 304 -13.91 18.16 -25.66
N ILE A 305 -14.00 19.23 -26.43
CA ILE A 305 -13.32 19.32 -27.73
C ILE A 305 -11.80 19.34 -27.45
N PRO A 306 -10.99 18.53 -28.15
CA PRO A 306 -9.54 18.53 -27.95
C PRO A 306 -8.97 19.92 -28.26
N ILE A 307 -7.99 20.39 -27.50
CA ILE A 307 -7.48 21.77 -27.61
C ILE A 307 -6.99 22.13 -29.02
N LYS A 308 -6.36 21.20 -29.73
CA LYS A 308 -5.91 21.40 -31.12
C LYS A 308 -7.01 21.12 -32.16
N GLY A 309 -8.21 20.72 -31.74
CA GLY A 309 -9.32 20.35 -32.63
C GLY A 309 -9.03 19.16 -33.54
N LYS A 310 -8.04 18.32 -33.18
CA LYS A 310 -7.59 17.19 -34.00
C LYS A 310 -8.34 15.91 -33.65
N TYR A 311 -8.60 15.10 -34.66
CA TYR A 311 -9.32 13.84 -34.55
C TYR A 311 -8.62 12.76 -35.39
N TRP A 312 -8.85 11.50 -35.04
CA TRP A 312 -8.41 10.33 -35.79
C TRP A 312 -9.58 9.38 -36.01
N GLU A 313 -9.48 8.54 -37.04
CA GLU A 313 -10.51 7.58 -37.40
C GLU A 313 -10.10 6.16 -36.97
N LYS A 314 -11.07 5.42 -36.45
CA LYS A 314 -10.98 3.97 -36.24
C LYS A 314 -11.93 3.33 -37.23
N GLN A 315 -11.36 2.71 -38.27
CA GLN A 315 -12.13 1.98 -39.27
C GLN A 315 -12.29 0.53 -38.81
N SER A 316 -13.53 0.06 -38.76
CA SER A 316 -13.86 -1.37 -38.81
C SER A 316 -14.26 -1.73 -40.24
N GLU A 317 -14.50 -3.02 -40.51
CA GLU A 317 -14.97 -3.50 -41.82
C GLU A 317 -16.29 -2.85 -42.25
N THR A 318 -17.09 -2.31 -41.31
CA THR A 318 -18.45 -1.81 -41.56
C THR A 318 -18.71 -0.39 -41.05
N GLU A 319 -17.87 0.18 -40.19
CA GLU A 319 -18.13 1.47 -39.53
C GLU A 319 -16.87 2.33 -39.41
N VAL A 320 -17.04 3.64 -39.59
CA VAL A 320 -16.01 4.65 -39.31
C VAL A 320 -16.41 5.42 -38.06
N ILE A 321 -15.63 5.28 -37.00
CA ILE A 321 -15.81 6.03 -35.75
C ILE A 321 -14.68 7.04 -35.62
N ILE A 322 -15.03 8.28 -35.26
CA ILE A 322 -14.07 9.37 -35.11
C ILE A 322 -13.83 9.64 -33.63
N TYR A 323 -12.56 9.70 -33.22
CA TYR A 323 -12.15 9.99 -31.87
C TYR A 323 -11.29 11.24 -31.80
N ALA A 324 -11.47 12.05 -30.76
CA ALA A 324 -10.60 13.17 -30.46
C ALA A 324 -9.15 12.70 -30.25
N ASN A 325 -8.18 13.51 -30.66
CA ASN A 325 -6.78 13.28 -30.36
C ASN A 325 -6.36 14.22 -29.22
N ALA A 326 -6.21 13.66 -28.02
CA ALA A 326 -5.80 14.44 -26.85
C ALA A 326 -4.38 14.98 -27.01
N THR A 327 -4.20 16.23 -26.57
CA THR A 327 -2.89 16.87 -26.48
C THR A 327 -2.37 16.84 -25.05
N LYS A 328 -1.11 17.26 -24.86
CA LYS A 328 -0.54 17.45 -23.53
C LYS A 328 -1.40 18.34 -22.63
N HIS A 329 -1.94 19.44 -23.16
CA HIS A 329 -2.78 20.35 -22.37
C HIS A 329 -4.16 19.74 -22.05
N ASP A 330 -4.67 18.83 -22.89
CA ASP A 330 -5.90 18.08 -22.58
C ASP A 330 -5.65 17.10 -21.43
N VAL A 331 -4.50 16.43 -21.42
CA VAL A 331 -4.03 15.58 -20.31
C VAL A 331 -3.97 16.37 -19.01
N GLU A 332 -3.36 17.56 -19.01
CA GLU A 332 -3.25 18.44 -17.84
C GLU A 332 -4.63 18.80 -17.27
N LYS A 333 -5.57 19.23 -18.13
CA LYS A 333 -6.94 19.56 -17.71
C LYS A 333 -7.69 18.35 -17.16
N CYS A 334 -7.57 17.21 -17.82
CA CYS A 334 -8.17 15.96 -17.39
C CYS A 334 -7.64 15.52 -16.01
N MET A 335 -6.32 15.60 -15.81
CA MET A 335 -5.69 15.32 -14.52
C MET A 335 -6.17 16.25 -13.41
N ILE A 336 -6.25 17.56 -13.66
CA ILE A 336 -6.76 18.53 -12.68
C ILE A 336 -8.22 18.20 -12.31
N SER A 337 -9.04 17.85 -13.29
CA SER A 337 -10.43 17.38 -13.08
C SER A 337 -10.45 16.16 -12.17
N ALA A 338 -9.65 15.13 -12.48
CA ALA A 338 -9.60 13.90 -11.70
C ALA A 338 -9.09 14.12 -10.27
N MET A 339 -8.07 14.97 -10.07
CA MET A 339 -7.54 15.30 -8.74
C MET A 339 -8.57 16.05 -7.88
N LYS A 340 -9.34 16.98 -8.46
CA LYS A 340 -10.43 17.65 -7.75
C LYS A 340 -11.53 16.66 -7.35
N ALA A 341 -11.91 15.77 -8.27
CA ALA A 341 -12.90 14.74 -8.02
C ALA A 341 -12.45 13.76 -6.92
N PHE A 342 -11.16 13.42 -6.90
CA PHE A 342 -10.58 12.50 -5.92
C PHE A 342 -10.76 12.97 -4.47
N ILE A 343 -10.58 14.27 -4.21
CA ILE A 343 -10.79 14.87 -2.88
C ILE A 343 -12.20 14.57 -2.36
N VAL A 344 -13.20 14.55 -3.24
CA VAL A 344 -14.58 14.24 -2.87
C VAL A 344 -14.82 12.73 -2.85
N TRP A 345 -14.48 12.02 -3.91
CA TRP A 345 -14.79 10.61 -4.10
C TRP A 345 -14.10 9.68 -3.09
N SER A 346 -12.86 9.99 -2.71
CA SER A 346 -12.12 9.21 -1.70
C SER A 346 -12.74 9.31 -0.30
N THR A 347 -13.43 10.41 0.01
CA THR A 347 -14.10 10.63 1.31
C THR A 347 -15.46 9.96 1.41
N TRP A 348 -16.07 9.54 0.29
CA TRP A 348 -17.32 8.79 0.32
C TRP A 348 -17.13 7.47 1.07
N SER A 349 -18.15 7.02 1.79
CA SER A 349 -18.10 5.66 2.37
C SER A 349 -18.10 4.61 1.26
N MET A 350 -17.52 3.44 1.53
CA MET A 350 -17.56 2.32 0.59
C MET A 350 -19.01 1.98 0.18
N ALA A 351 -19.95 2.01 1.13
CA ALA A 351 -21.37 1.81 0.87
C ALA A 351 -21.93 2.82 -0.15
N SER A 352 -21.59 4.11 -0.02
CA SER A 352 -22.03 5.15 -0.96
C SER A 352 -21.47 4.92 -2.38
N ARG A 353 -20.20 4.48 -2.47
CA ARG A 353 -19.57 4.15 -3.76
C ARG A 353 -20.20 2.91 -4.39
N ILE A 354 -20.49 1.88 -3.59
CA ILE A 354 -21.21 0.68 -4.01
C ILE A 354 -22.61 1.04 -4.53
N GLU A 355 -23.34 1.90 -3.83
CA GLU A 355 -24.67 2.35 -4.26
C GLU A 355 -24.63 3.08 -5.62
N ALA A 356 -23.62 3.93 -5.83
CA ALA A 356 -23.40 4.57 -7.13
C ALA A 356 -23.12 3.55 -8.26
N LEU A 357 -22.38 2.49 -7.96
CA LEU A 357 -22.09 1.43 -8.93
C LEU A 357 -23.28 0.50 -9.18
N TYR A 358 -24.15 0.26 -8.18
CA TYR A 358 -25.44 -0.39 -8.40
C TYR A 358 -26.33 0.41 -9.34
N ARG A 359 -26.38 1.74 -9.19
CA ARG A 359 -27.07 2.61 -10.15
C ARG A 359 -26.49 2.50 -11.55
N LEU A 360 -25.17 2.50 -11.67
CA LEU A 360 -24.50 2.30 -12.97
C LEU A 360 -24.88 0.97 -13.60
N ALA A 361 -24.83 -0.13 -12.83
CA ALA A 361 -25.23 -1.45 -13.33
C ALA A 361 -26.68 -1.46 -13.84
N SER A 362 -27.61 -0.90 -13.08
CA SER A 362 -29.01 -0.79 -13.50
C SER A 362 -29.17 0.04 -14.78
N ILE A 363 -28.45 1.16 -14.92
CA ILE A 363 -28.48 1.97 -16.14
C ILE A 363 -27.92 1.18 -17.34
N LEU A 364 -26.84 0.43 -17.14
CA LEU A 364 -26.28 -0.43 -18.19
C LEU A 364 -27.30 -1.49 -18.65
N GLU A 365 -28.02 -2.14 -17.73
CA GLU A 365 -29.10 -3.08 -18.06
C GLU A 365 -30.22 -2.41 -18.86
N CYS A 366 -30.68 -1.22 -18.44
CA CYS A 366 -31.71 -0.48 -19.16
C CYS A 366 -31.31 -0.11 -20.61
N HIS A 367 -30.01 -0.03 -20.89
CA HIS A 367 -29.47 0.23 -22.23
C HIS A 367 -29.03 -1.06 -22.95
N GLY A 368 -29.43 -2.23 -22.46
CA GLY A 368 -29.15 -3.54 -23.07
C GLY A 368 -27.72 -4.05 -22.88
N LYS A 369 -26.93 -3.43 -21.98
CA LYS A 369 -25.52 -3.78 -21.72
C LYS A 369 -25.39 -4.75 -20.55
N TYR A 370 -26.13 -5.87 -20.63
CA TYR A 370 -26.26 -6.84 -19.54
C TYR A 370 -24.92 -7.42 -19.07
N LEU A 371 -24.02 -7.78 -19.99
CA LEU A 371 -22.71 -8.32 -19.64
C LEU A 371 -21.87 -7.34 -18.80
N LEU A 372 -21.88 -6.05 -19.16
CA LEU A 372 -21.13 -5.03 -18.42
C LEU A 372 -21.76 -4.77 -17.05
N ALA A 373 -23.09 -4.76 -16.97
CA ALA A 373 -23.81 -4.67 -15.71
C ALA A 373 -23.46 -5.85 -14.78
N GLU A 374 -23.46 -7.06 -15.30
CA GLU A 374 -23.07 -8.27 -14.56
C GLU A 374 -21.63 -8.17 -14.04
N ILE A 375 -20.69 -7.66 -14.84
CA ILE A 375 -19.31 -7.43 -14.40
C ILE A 375 -19.23 -6.43 -13.25
N VAL A 376 -19.96 -5.30 -13.34
CA VAL A 376 -20.01 -4.30 -12.25
C VAL A 376 -20.62 -4.92 -11.00
N LEU A 377 -21.74 -5.65 -11.12
CA LEU A 377 -22.39 -6.35 -10.01
C LEU A 377 -21.50 -7.43 -9.39
N HIS A 378 -20.76 -8.16 -10.22
CA HIS A 378 -19.80 -9.16 -9.77
C HIS A 378 -18.66 -8.49 -8.99
N CYS A 379 -18.16 -7.33 -9.42
CA CYS A 379 -17.13 -6.61 -8.66
C CYS A 379 -17.64 -6.12 -7.29
N ILE A 380 -18.94 -5.84 -7.16
CA ILE A 380 -19.58 -5.50 -5.89
C ILE A 380 -19.76 -6.74 -5.00
N LYS A 381 -20.23 -7.86 -5.58
CA LYS A 381 -20.64 -9.10 -4.87
C LYS A 381 -19.52 -10.09 -4.59
N VAL A 382 -18.57 -10.20 -5.52
CA VAL A 382 -17.32 -10.96 -5.40
C VAL A 382 -16.20 -9.95 -5.29
N PRO A 383 -16.14 -9.32 -4.14
CA PRO A 383 -14.97 -8.57 -3.83
C PRO A 383 -13.74 -9.50 -3.85
N ASP A 384 -12.74 -9.19 -4.68
CA ASP A 384 -11.33 -9.31 -4.23
C ASP A 384 -11.13 -8.51 -2.90
N ILE A 385 -12.13 -7.72 -2.50
CA ILE A 385 -12.40 -7.01 -1.25
C ILE A 385 -12.72 -7.96 -0.06
N SER A 386 -12.48 -9.27 -0.13
CA SER A 386 -12.32 -10.14 1.06
C SER A 386 -11.01 -9.85 1.81
N GLN A 387 -10.63 -8.58 1.86
CA GLN A 387 -9.51 -8.03 2.63
C GLN A 387 -9.93 -6.70 3.26
N ASN A 388 -11.22 -6.56 3.59
CA ASN A 388 -11.59 -5.97 4.88
C ASN A 388 -11.88 -7.14 5.84
N GLU A 389 -11.08 -8.20 5.76
CA GLU A 389 -11.08 -9.20 6.81
C GLU A 389 -10.37 -8.51 7.98
N LEU A 390 -11.10 -8.32 9.09
CA LEU A 390 -10.44 -8.37 10.39
C LEU A 390 -9.73 -9.71 10.41
N PHE A 391 -8.46 -9.71 10.00
CA PHE A 391 -7.56 -10.79 10.28
C PHE A 391 -7.30 -10.66 11.77
N CYS A 392 -8.19 -11.25 12.57
CA CYS A 392 -7.71 -11.97 13.74
C CYS A 392 -6.97 -13.19 13.18
N ASP A 393 -5.81 -12.96 12.57
CA ASP A 393 -4.87 -14.05 12.35
C ASP A 393 -4.52 -14.61 13.74
N TYR A 394 -4.13 -15.87 13.80
CA TYR A 394 -3.90 -16.67 15.01
C TYR A 394 -2.78 -16.14 15.96
N ASP A 395 -2.43 -14.86 15.89
CA ASP A 395 -1.68 -14.16 16.90
C ASP A 395 -2.67 -13.58 17.91
N GLU A 396 -2.96 -14.32 18.99
CA GLU A 396 -3.80 -13.90 20.15
C GLU A 396 -3.36 -12.58 20.81
N ARG A 397 -2.35 -11.91 20.25
CA ARG A 397 -1.71 -10.69 20.73
C ARG A 397 -2.09 -9.43 19.93
N LEU A 398 -2.50 -9.53 18.66
CA LEU A 398 -2.68 -8.36 17.78
C LEU A 398 -4.03 -8.35 17.05
N GLU A 399 -4.70 -7.20 17.08
CA GLU A 399 -5.81 -6.88 16.18
C GLU A 399 -5.22 -6.24 14.91
N VAL A 400 -5.46 -6.84 13.74
CA VAL A 400 -5.07 -6.27 12.45
C VAL A 400 -6.29 -5.98 11.60
N SER A 401 -6.45 -4.71 11.25
CA SER A 401 -7.42 -4.24 10.27
C SER A 401 -6.69 -3.83 9.00
N ASN A 402 -7.04 -4.44 7.87
CA ASN A 402 -6.63 -3.97 6.56
C ASN A 402 -7.78 -3.24 5.88
N MET A 403 -7.45 -2.20 5.13
CA MET A 403 -8.40 -1.40 4.37
C MET A 403 -7.77 -0.99 3.05
N TYR A 404 -8.56 -0.93 2.00
CA TYR A 404 -8.10 -0.34 0.75
C TYR A 404 -7.76 1.13 0.95
N LYS A 405 -6.57 1.49 0.50
CA LYS A 405 -6.12 2.87 0.47
C LYS A 405 -6.37 3.45 -0.92
N PRO A 406 -7.23 4.47 -1.07
CA PRO A 406 -7.29 5.21 -2.32
C PRO A 406 -5.96 5.96 -2.51
N GLU A 407 -5.25 5.66 -3.59
CA GLU A 407 -3.95 6.28 -3.90
C GLU A 407 -4.11 7.54 -4.75
N GLY A 408 -5.22 7.69 -5.48
CA GLY A 408 -5.46 8.88 -6.30
C GLY A 408 -6.18 8.59 -7.60
N VAL A 409 -5.53 8.99 -8.69
CA VAL A 409 -6.03 8.89 -10.06
C VAL A 409 -5.35 7.73 -10.76
N ALA A 410 -6.10 6.67 -11.05
CA ALA A 410 -5.63 5.51 -11.78
C ALA A 410 -5.75 5.72 -13.29
N TRP A 411 -4.67 5.41 -14.01
CA TRP A 411 -4.69 5.29 -15.46
C TRP A 411 -4.98 3.83 -15.80
N ILE A 412 -5.98 3.60 -16.66
CA ILE A 412 -6.34 2.24 -17.07
C ILE A 412 -6.47 2.13 -18.58
N GLU A 413 -6.18 0.94 -19.06
CA GLU A 413 -6.34 0.51 -20.43
C GLU A 413 -6.73 -0.97 -20.45
N ALA A 414 -7.47 -1.39 -21.47
CA ALA A 414 -7.70 -2.80 -21.72
C ALA A 414 -8.06 -3.01 -23.19
N ALA A 415 -7.63 -4.14 -23.76
CA ALA A 415 -8.03 -4.52 -25.11
C ALA A 415 -9.53 -4.90 -25.16
N ALA A 416 -10.03 -5.58 -24.13
CA ALA A 416 -11.41 -6.02 -24.01
C ALA A 416 -12.23 -5.09 -23.11
N GLU A 417 -13.44 -4.77 -23.55
CA GLU A 417 -14.39 -3.93 -22.83
C GLU A 417 -14.79 -4.50 -21.47
N SER A 418 -14.94 -5.82 -21.38
CA SER A 418 -15.22 -6.53 -20.13
C SER A 418 -14.13 -6.29 -19.08
N ASN A 419 -12.86 -6.40 -19.47
CA ASN A 419 -11.72 -6.14 -18.59
C ASN A 419 -11.65 -4.66 -18.19
N LEU A 420 -11.97 -3.75 -19.13
CA LEU A 420 -12.00 -2.31 -18.85
C LEU A 420 -13.02 -1.98 -17.76
N PHE A 421 -14.24 -2.51 -17.88
CA PHE A 421 -15.29 -2.31 -16.86
C PHE A 421 -14.98 -3.01 -15.54
N ASN A 422 -14.30 -4.15 -15.57
CA ASN A 422 -13.82 -4.84 -14.37
C ASN A 422 -12.81 -3.95 -13.60
N TYR A 423 -11.78 -3.43 -14.28
CA TYR A 423 -10.81 -2.52 -13.67
C TYR A 423 -11.48 -1.24 -13.18
N LEU A 424 -12.31 -0.61 -14.01
CA LEU A 424 -13.05 0.61 -13.68
C LEU A 424 -13.87 0.42 -12.40
N ALA A 425 -14.71 -0.62 -12.33
CA ALA A 425 -15.50 -0.89 -11.13
C ALA A 425 -14.63 -1.09 -9.89
N ARG A 426 -13.55 -1.88 -9.99
CA ARG A 426 -12.66 -2.18 -8.87
C ARG A 426 -11.92 -0.93 -8.36
N PHE A 427 -11.43 -0.05 -9.23
CA PHE A 427 -10.80 1.21 -8.80
C PHE A 427 -11.79 2.16 -8.15
N LEU A 428 -13.01 2.24 -8.68
CA LEU A 428 -14.06 3.10 -8.14
C LEU A 428 -14.53 2.64 -6.76
N ILE A 429 -14.74 1.33 -6.52
CA ILE A 429 -15.09 0.81 -5.18
C ILE A 429 -14.02 1.18 -4.15
N LYS A 430 -12.74 1.13 -4.55
CA LYS A 430 -11.58 1.49 -3.72
C LYS A 430 -11.43 3.00 -3.47
N GLY A 431 -12.27 3.83 -4.08
CA GLY A 431 -12.25 5.29 -3.89
C GLY A 431 -11.24 6.03 -4.76
N ASN A 432 -10.70 5.37 -5.79
CA ASN A 432 -9.83 6.03 -6.77
C ASN A 432 -10.67 6.68 -7.87
N CYS A 433 -10.14 7.73 -8.50
CA CYS A 433 -10.64 8.22 -9.78
C CYS A 433 -9.90 7.53 -10.92
N VAL A 434 -10.48 7.54 -12.12
CA VAL A 434 -9.98 6.79 -13.26
C VAL A 434 -9.87 7.68 -14.48
N ILE A 435 -8.74 7.56 -15.20
CA ILE A 435 -8.56 8.07 -16.55
C ILE A 435 -8.36 6.87 -17.47
N VAL A 436 -9.32 6.66 -18.35
CA VAL A 436 -9.25 5.63 -19.39
C VAL A 436 -8.47 6.17 -20.58
N ILE A 437 -7.46 5.42 -21.00
CA ILE A 437 -6.76 5.65 -22.26
C ILE A 437 -7.36 4.74 -23.33
N SER A 438 -7.69 5.32 -24.48
CA SER A 438 -8.15 4.59 -25.67
C SER A 438 -7.33 4.93 -26.89
N ASP A 439 -7.10 3.94 -27.75
CA ASP A 439 -6.43 4.10 -29.03
C ASP A 439 -7.00 3.11 -30.09
N GLU A 440 -6.27 2.94 -31.19
CA GLU A 440 -6.61 2.00 -32.27
C GLU A 440 -6.72 0.54 -31.77
N CYS A 441 -5.89 0.11 -30.82
CA CYS A 441 -5.84 -1.27 -30.32
C CYS A 441 -6.65 -1.50 -29.03
N LEU A 442 -6.99 -0.44 -28.29
CA LEU A 442 -7.65 -0.52 -27.00
C LEU A 442 -9.18 -0.32 -27.09
N SER A 443 -9.87 -0.84 -26.09
CA SER A 443 -11.30 -0.58 -25.86
C SER A 443 -11.53 0.85 -25.37
N THR A 444 -12.77 1.33 -25.49
CA THR A 444 -13.16 2.67 -25.06
C THR A 444 -14.41 2.67 -24.20
N ILE A 445 -14.50 3.66 -23.31
CA ILE A 445 -15.71 3.93 -22.53
C ILE A 445 -16.62 5.00 -23.17
N ALA A 446 -16.26 5.53 -24.34
CA ALA A 446 -16.96 6.66 -24.94
C ALA A 446 -18.50 6.48 -25.05
N PRO A 447 -19.04 5.32 -25.47
CA PRO A 447 -20.49 5.11 -25.54
C PRO A 447 -21.20 5.17 -24.18
N TYR A 448 -20.47 5.09 -23.07
CA TYR A 448 -21.00 4.97 -21.71
C TYR A 448 -20.82 6.24 -20.87
N CYS A 449 -20.08 7.23 -21.36
CA CYS A 449 -19.77 8.45 -20.60
C CYS A 449 -21.03 9.15 -20.06
N ASN A 450 -22.08 9.25 -20.88
CA ASN A 450 -23.36 9.84 -20.45
C ASN A 450 -24.07 8.96 -19.39
N MET A 451 -23.89 7.64 -19.43
CA MET A 451 -24.47 6.73 -18.43
C MET A 451 -23.83 6.93 -17.06
N PHE A 452 -22.53 7.23 -16.99
CA PHE A 452 -21.86 7.55 -15.72
C PHE A 452 -22.43 8.80 -15.08
N VAL A 453 -22.72 9.84 -15.88
CA VAL A 453 -23.37 11.06 -15.40
C VAL A 453 -24.78 10.76 -14.89
N THR A 454 -25.57 9.99 -15.64
CA THR A 454 -26.91 9.53 -15.23
C THR A 454 -26.87 8.70 -13.94
N ALA A 455 -25.82 7.90 -13.73
CA ALA A 455 -25.59 7.13 -12.51
C ALA A 455 -25.24 8.00 -11.28
N LYS A 456 -25.12 9.33 -11.48
CA LYS A 456 -24.68 10.32 -10.49
C LYS A 456 -23.27 10.04 -9.97
N ILE A 457 -22.40 9.51 -10.84
CA ILE A 457 -20.97 9.46 -10.56
C ILE A 457 -20.43 10.90 -10.66
N PRO A 458 -19.71 11.42 -9.64
CA PRO A 458 -19.30 12.82 -9.66
C PRO A 458 -18.42 13.18 -10.87
N PRO A 459 -18.54 14.42 -11.38
CA PRO A 459 -17.65 14.94 -12.42
C PRO A 459 -16.18 14.70 -12.09
N GLY A 460 -15.42 14.21 -13.08
CA GLY A 460 -13.99 13.93 -12.94
C GLY A 460 -13.63 12.59 -12.28
N VAL A 461 -14.59 11.82 -11.75
CA VAL A 461 -14.30 10.49 -11.18
C VAL A 461 -13.96 9.46 -12.26
N ILE A 462 -14.64 9.53 -13.42
CA ILE A 462 -14.34 8.73 -14.61
C ILE A 462 -14.06 9.70 -15.75
N ASN A 463 -12.91 9.54 -16.40
CA ASN A 463 -12.48 10.37 -17.51
C ASN A 463 -12.01 9.49 -18.68
N LEU A 464 -12.05 10.02 -19.89
CA LEU A 464 -11.60 9.38 -21.13
C LEU A 464 -10.68 10.33 -21.89
N LEU A 465 -9.50 9.83 -22.21
CA LEU A 465 -8.59 10.43 -23.18
C LEU A 465 -8.34 9.44 -24.31
N SER A 466 -8.49 9.92 -25.54
CA SER A 466 -8.23 9.13 -26.74
C SER A 466 -7.01 9.67 -27.49
N PHE A 467 -6.17 8.76 -27.97
CA PHE A 467 -4.93 9.06 -28.70
C PHE A 467 -4.85 8.15 -29.93
N LYS A 468 -4.21 8.61 -31.00
CA LYS A 468 -4.01 7.75 -32.18
C LYS A 468 -2.99 6.63 -31.93
N ASN A 469 -1.94 6.90 -31.15
CA ASN A 469 -0.88 5.92 -30.87
C ASN A 469 -0.36 6.10 -29.43
N ALA A 470 -0.84 5.26 -28.50
CA ALA A 470 -0.43 5.29 -27.09
C ALA A 470 0.53 4.13 -26.72
N LYS A 471 0.98 3.32 -27.70
CA LYS A 471 1.66 2.03 -27.48
C LYS A 471 2.87 2.08 -26.57
N ASP A 472 3.68 3.13 -26.66
CA ASP A 472 4.91 3.27 -25.88
C ASP A 472 4.67 3.47 -24.38
N THR A 473 3.40 3.59 -23.95
CA THR A 473 3.03 3.86 -22.55
C THR A 473 2.31 2.73 -21.84
N TYR A 474 1.98 1.66 -22.55
CA TYR A 474 1.24 0.51 -22.02
C TYR A 474 1.96 -0.16 -20.86
N GLY A 475 3.28 -0.35 -20.99
CA GLY A 475 4.10 -0.90 -19.92
C GLY A 475 4.06 -0.07 -18.64
N HIS A 476 4.04 1.26 -18.76
CA HIS A 476 4.00 2.17 -17.62
C HIS A 476 2.61 2.26 -16.99
N ILE A 477 1.55 2.30 -17.81
CA ILE A 477 0.16 2.29 -17.35
C ILE A 477 -0.12 0.98 -16.60
N ASN A 478 0.28 -0.17 -17.14
CA ASN A 478 0.07 -1.46 -16.50
C ASN A 478 0.78 -1.55 -15.13
N LEU A 479 2.05 -1.12 -15.06
CA LEU A 479 2.78 -1.10 -13.78
C LEU A 479 2.10 -0.18 -12.74
N HIS A 480 1.69 1.02 -13.13
CA HIS A 480 0.97 1.94 -12.26
C HIS A 480 -0.40 1.41 -11.83
N MET A 481 -1.14 0.82 -12.76
CA MET A 481 -2.42 0.16 -12.50
C MET A 481 -2.25 -0.93 -11.44
N GLN A 482 -1.24 -1.80 -11.59
CA GLN A 482 -0.94 -2.86 -10.62
C GLN A 482 -0.57 -2.33 -9.23
N GLN A 483 0.07 -1.16 -9.14
CA GLN A 483 0.42 -0.54 -7.85
C GLN A 483 -0.81 -0.03 -7.12
N ILE A 484 -1.61 0.82 -7.77
CA ILE A 484 -2.84 1.36 -7.16
C ILE A 484 -3.79 0.21 -6.83
N TYR A 485 -3.84 -0.82 -7.69
CA TYR A 485 -4.71 -1.96 -7.49
C TYR A 485 -4.41 -2.70 -6.17
N ASN A 486 -3.14 -2.80 -5.77
CA ASN A 486 -2.70 -3.57 -4.61
C ASN A 486 -2.45 -2.71 -3.36
N SER A 487 -2.80 -1.43 -3.40
CA SER A 487 -2.51 -0.52 -2.30
C SER A 487 -3.45 -0.73 -1.12
N MET A 488 -2.85 -1.13 0.00
CA MET A 488 -3.53 -1.43 1.25
C MET A 488 -2.96 -0.57 2.37
N LYS A 489 -3.84 -0.24 3.31
CA LYS A 489 -3.51 0.35 4.59
C LYS A 489 -3.71 -0.67 5.69
N TYR A 490 -2.78 -0.72 6.64
CA TYR A 490 -2.85 -1.58 7.81
C TYR A 490 -2.99 -0.72 9.08
N ILE A 491 -3.92 -1.10 9.95
CA ILE A 491 -4.02 -0.61 11.32
C ILE A 491 -3.78 -1.82 12.24
N ILE A 492 -2.76 -1.73 13.09
CA ILE A 492 -2.28 -2.81 13.95
C ILE A 492 -2.32 -2.30 15.39
N LEU A 493 -2.89 -3.07 16.30
CA LEU A 493 -2.86 -2.75 17.73
C LEU A 493 -2.82 -3.99 18.61
N PRO A 494 -2.22 -3.92 19.80
CA PRO A 494 -2.30 -5.00 20.78
C PRO A 494 -3.74 -5.30 21.20
N LEU A 495 -4.06 -6.58 21.34
CA LEU A 495 -5.29 -7.04 21.99
C LEU A 495 -5.21 -6.72 23.50
N GLN A 496 -6.29 -6.15 24.04
CA GLN A 496 -6.40 -5.73 25.45
C GLN A 496 -6.87 -6.84 26.38
#